data_AF-A0A5C3EMB9-F1
#
_entry.id   AF-A0A5C3EMB9-F1
#
_cell.length_a   1.000
_cell.length_b   1.000
_cell.length_c   1.000
_cell.angle_alpha   90.00
_cell.angle_beta   90.00
_cell.angle_gamma   90.00
#
_symmetry.space_group_name_H-M   'P 1'
#
loop_
_entity.id
_entity.type
_entity.pdbx_description
1 polymer ?
#
loop_
_entity_poly.entity_id
_entity_poly.type
_entity_poly.pdbx_seq_one_letter_code
_entity_poly.pdbx_strand_id
1 'polypeptide(L)'
;MLRFASIATSAIRRTAVASTSSASPLSCRVTLDAASRMNRRFKSTLKVVPASSSAEREVPTPILFLTASKWTSSAPAAEAFSEWIEHFSDQGYQSLLLDLDPDQPLSSLNDSTQLMELFEKDAIDTLRQAGQTPPFPPIMISKGPASLVAQTYVSSRPLTALQLIDPPINNQYLRKDHPELLPTELAEFDFEATFPVRVVWSQAELQRQQEKSVPWYDVHRIEHEREEEADESLDRYTFVTDKDGAKETQEWLEAEVGVLEDGTTVTAEDDLELCEDIDEFESDSDEQAEVDASASSSISSSTSTSAPSQKGDLELPDWFTAGTYALQPGSRKYPLILDERDLAEKFIRGSGPGGQAINKLSTNVQLTHIPTGTKVTCQETRSRDRNRELARRRMSLTLEKLVRGERGGSRIDRQIEKERKRKMNKKKKQKRRQKEKGQLVQEGASEDGSTL
;
A
#
# COMPACT_ATOMS: atom_id res chain seq x y z
N MET A 1 49.34 -36.72 28.03
CA MET A 1 49.46 -35.26 27.78
C MET A 1 48.07 -34.68 28.05
N LEU A 2 47.72 -34.42 29.32
CA LEU A 2 47.84 -33.13 30.05
C LEU A 2 47.16 -31.96 29.29
N ARG A 3 46.17 -31.20 29.80
CA ARG A 3 45.43 -31.12 31.08
C ARG A 3 44.12 -30.34 30.82
N PHE A 4 43.02 -30.79 31.42
CA PHE A 4 41.88 -29.95 31.82
C PHE A 4 42.26 -29.14 33.07
N ALA A 5 41.76 -27.91 33.21
CA ALA A 5 41.73 -27.19 34.48
C ALA A 5 40.46 -26.33 34.58
N SER A 6 39.61 -26.76 35.52
CA SER A 6 38.54 -26.03 36.20
C SER A 6 39.12 -25.30 37.42
N ILE A 7 38.48 -24.21 37.89
CA ILE A 7 38.40 -23.65 39.26
C ILE A 7 37.55 -22.36 39.10
N ALA A 8 36.28 -22.32 39.48
CA ALA A 8 35.65 -22.29 40.81
C ALA A 8 35.59 -20.90 41.48
N THR A 9 34.36 -20.58 41.84
CA THR A 9 33.76 -19.50 42.62
C THR A 9 34.31 -19.37 44.04
N SER A 10 34.31 -18.14 44.59
CA SER A 10 34.06 -17.91 46.02
C SER A 10 33.52 -16.50 46.28
N ALA A 11 32.37 -16.45 46.94
CA ALA A 11 31.83 -15.29 47.64
C ALA A 11 32.64 -15.00 48.93
N ILE A 12 32.46 -13.82 49.53
CA ILE A 12 32.23 -13.61 50.98
C ILE A 12 31.80 -12.15 51.29
N ARG A 13 31.01 -12.08 52.36
CA ARG A 13 30.10 -11.07 52.93
C ARG A 13 30.62 -9.67 53.32
N ARG A 14 29.68 -8.72 53.15
CA ARG A 14 29.18 -7.65 54.05
C ARG A 14 29.85 -7.43 55.41
N THR A 15 30.18 -6.16 55.67
CA THR A 15 30.03 -5.50 56.98
C THR A 15 29.52 -4.08 56.79
N ALA A 16 28.49 -3.72 57.56
CA ALA A 16 27.87 -2.41 57.62
C ALA A 16 28.54 -1.54 58.70
N VAL A 17 28.68 -0.24 58.45
CA VAL A 17 28.74 0.79 59.50
C VAL A 17 27.95 2.00 59.03
N ALA A 18 26.99 2.40 59.85
CA ALA A 18 26.15 3.57 59.68
C ALA A 18 26.89 4.83 60.17
N SER A 19 26.74 5.94 59.45
CA SER A 19 26.84 7.27 60.04
C SER A 19 25.98 8.24 59.24
N THR A 20 25.04 8.81 59.97
CA THR A 20 24.00 9.77 59.63
C THR A 20 24.55 11.14 59.21
N SER A 21 24.04 11.72 58.13
CA SER A 21 23.77 13.15 58.08
C SER A 21 22.78 13.48 56.96
N SER A 22 21.71 14.15 57.36
CA SER A 22 20.58 14.69 56.62
C SER A 22 20.95 15.69 55.52
N ALA A 23 20.28 15.58 54.36
CA ALA A 23 19.53 16.65 53.67
C ALA A 23 19.47 16.40 52.14
N SER A 24 18.27 16.23 51.61
CA SER A 24 17.93 16.30 50.18
C SER A 24 17.57 17.76 49.80
N PRO A 25 17.22 18.10 48.54
CA PRO A 25 17.30 17.36 47.27
C PRO A 25 17.86 18.20 46.07
N LEU A 26 17.89 17.57 44.89
CA LEU A 26 17.93 18.16 43.52
C LEU A 26 19.30 18.55 42.94
N SER A 27 19.90 17.61 42.21
CA SER A 27 20.52 17.86 40.89
C SER A 27 20.80 16.52 40.21
N CYS A 28 20.15 16.27 39.07
CA CYS A 28 20.41 15.11 38.22
C CYS A 28 21.86 15.17 37.71
N ARG A 29 22.75 14.36 38.29
CA ARG A 29 24.11 14.17 37.78
C ARG A 29 24.08 13.18 36.63
N VAL A 30 24.40 13.68 35.44
CA VAL A 30 24.82 12.89 34.28
C VAL A 30 26.05 12.07 34.66
N THR A 31 25.93 10.74 34.69
CA THR A 31 27.07 9.83 34.73
C THR A 31 27.52 9.53 33.31
N LEU A 32 28.58 10.22 32.86
CA LEU A 32 29.37 9.82 31.70
C LEU A 32 30.32 8.71 32.18
N ASP A 33 30.13 7.49 31.70
CA ASP A 33 31.14 6.45 31.83
C ASP A 33 31.86 6.27 30.48
N ALA A 34 33.17 6.36 30.54
CA ALA A 34 34.05 6.51 29.39
C ALA A 34 34.51 5.14 28.87
N ALA A 35 34.03 4.76 27.68
CA ALA A 35 34.66 3.76 26.85
C ALA A 35 35.04 4.38 25.50
N SER A 36 36.34 4.42 25.23
CA SER A 36 36.98 4.92 24.01
C SER A 36 36.34 4.33 22.74
N ARG A 37 35.46 5.10 22.11
CA ARG A 37 35.11 5.00 20.69
C ARG A 37 35.47 6.35 20.08
N MET A 38 36.25 6.35 19.00
CA MET A 38 36.55 7.57 18.25
C MET A 38 35.23 8.26 17.92
N ASN A 39 34.99 9.41 18.54
CA ASN A 39 33.74 10.15 18.48
C ASN A 39 33.65 10.83 17.10
N ARG A 40 33.28 10.08 16.06
CA ARG A 40 32.75 10.69 14.83
C ARG A 40 31.44 11.35 15.25
N ARG A 41 31.46 12.67 15.40
CA ARG A 41 30.24 13.45 15.54
C ARG A 41 29.64 13.58 14.15
N PHE A 42 28.70 12.69 13.83
CA PHE A 42 27.85 12.84 12.66
C PHE A 42 27.10 14.17 12.80
N LYS A 43 27.05 15.00 11.75
CA LYS A 43 26.23 16.22 11.78
C LYS A 43 24.74 15.93 11.68
N SER A 44 24.38 14.77 11.15
CA SER A 44 23.01 14.24 11.13
C SER A 44 22.45 14.13 12.53
N THR A 45 21.17 14.49 12.67
CA THR A 45 20.50 14.52 13.96
C THR A 45 19.37 13.51 13.99
N LEU A 46 19.28 12.78 15.10
CA LEU A 46 18.12 11.93 15.40
C LEU A 46 17.52 12.41 16.72
N LYS A 47 16.26 12.82 16.69
CA LYS A 47 15.47 13.10 17.89
C LYS A 47 14.40 12.04 18.05
N VAL A 48 14.24 11.52 19.26
CA VAL A 48 13.20 10.55 19.58
C VAL A 48 12.12 11.29 20.37
N VAL A 49 10.90 11.25 19.89
CA VAL A 49 9.71 11.75 20.59
C VAL A 49 8.93 10.52 21.06
N PRO A 50 8.85 10.28 22.38
CA PRO A 50 8.05 9.17 22.91
C PRO A 50 6.56 9.44 22.70
N ALA A 51 5.76 8.38 22.71
CA ALA A 51 4.31 8.49 22.73
C ALA A 51 3.83 9.28 23.96
N SER A 52 2.68 9.95 23.83
CA SER A 52 2.07 10.67 24.94
C SER A 52 1.68 9.70 26.05
N SER A 53 1.94 10.08 27.31
CA SER A 53 1.50 9.28 28.47
C SER A 53 -0.02 9.21 28.63
N SER A 54 -0.76 10.08 27.92
CA SER A 54 -2.22 10.08 27.87
C SER A 54 -2.80 9.25 26.72
N ALA A 55 -1.96 8.66 25.87
CA ALA A 55 -2.41 7.82 24.77
C ALA A 55 -3.11 6.56 25.33
N GLU A 56 -4.19 6.14 24.68
CA GLU A 56 -4.97 4.98 25.10
C GLU A 56 -4.19 3.66 24.97
N ARG A 57 -3.20 3.63 24.08
CA ARG A 57 -2.35 2.47 23.78
C ARG A 57 -0.95 2.90 23.37
N GLU A 58 -0.02 1.95 23.35
CA GLU A 58 1.35 2.14 22.85
C GLU A 58 1.56 1.27 21.61
N VAL A 59 1.90 1.90 20.48
CA VAL A 59 2.14 1.19 19.23
C VAL A 59 3.62 0.78 19.13
N PRO A 60 3.94 -0.52 18.96
CA PRO A 60 5.31 -1.01 19.00
C PRO A 60 6.14 -0.63 17.75
N THR A 61 5.50 -0.28 16.64
CA THR A 61 6.16 0.10 15.40
C THR A 61 6.34 1.62 15.35
N PRO A 62 7.58 2.14 15.40
CA PRO A 62 7.80 3.58 15.38
C PRO A 62 7.63 4.17 13.97
N ILE A 63 7.26 5.44 13.94
CA ILE A 63 7.19 6.25 12.71
C ILE A 63 8.51 7.02 12.57
N LEU A 64 9.18 6.84 11.44
CA LEU A 64 10.42 7.49 11.07
C LEU A 64 10.13 8.65 10.10
N PHE A 65 10.25 9.88 10.58
CA PHE A 65 10.18 11.08 9.77
C PHE A 65 11.57 11.41 9.22
N LEU A 66 11.73 11.34 7.90
CA LEU A 66 13.01 11.56 7.23
C LEU A 66 13.02 12.91 6.51
N THR A 67 14.00 13.75 6.85
CA THR A 67 14.31 15.02 6.18
C THR A 67 15.81 15.15 5.91
N ALA A 68 16.17 16.08 5.02
CA ALA A 68 17.55 16.48 4.76
C ALA A 68 17.61 18.01 4.64
N SER A 69 17.33 18.70 5.76
CA SER A 69 17.06 20.14 5.81
C SER A 69 18.11 20.99 5.09
N LYS A 70 19.39 20.69 5.30
CA LYS A 70 20.52 21.44 4.72
C LYS A 70 20.71 21.20 3.23
N TRP A 71 20.38 20.00 2.74
CA TRP A 71 20.49 19.69 1.31
C TRP A 71 19.31 20.27 0.55
N THR A 72 18.09 20.10 1.06
CA THR A 72 16.87 20.53 0.37
C THR A 72 16.47 21.97 0.67
N SER A 73 17.22 22.68 1.54
CA SER A 73 16.84 24.00 2.09
C SER A 73 15.43 24.02 2.67
N SER A 74 15.02 22.91 3.31
CA SER A 74 13.70 22.72 3.90
C SER A 74 13.79 22.77 5.43
N ALA A 75 12.65 22.90 6.10
CA ALA A 75 12.60 22.83 7.55
C ALA A 75 13.05 21.45 8.07
N PRO A 76 13.73 21.37 9.22
CA PRO A 76 14.05 20.10 9.87
C PRO A 76 12.79 19.30 10.22
N ALA A 77 12.91 17.98 10.35
CA ALA A 77 11.78 17.07 10.64
C ALA A 77 10.87 17.54 11.78
N ALA A 78 11.41 18.10 12.86
CA ALA A 78 10.63 18.58 14.01
C ALA A 78 9.69 19.75 13.68
N GLU A 79 10.06 20.60 12.74
CA GLU A 79 9.25 21.74 12.28
C GLU A 79 8.37 21.34 11.09
N ALA A 80 8.92 20.57 10.15
CA ALA A 80 8.23 20.15 8.93
C ALA A 80 7.03 19.23 9.18
N PHE A 81 7.04 18.49 10.29
CA PHE A 81 6.02 17.51 10.66
C PHE A 81 5.42 17.78 12.04
N SER A 82 5.47 19.01 12.55
CA SER A 82 5.02 19.33 13.92
C SER A 82 3.59 18.85 14.23
N GLU A 83 2.63 19.14 13.34
CA GLU A 83 1.24 18.70 13.48
C GLU A 83 1.09 17.18 13.38
N TRP A 84 1.88 16.53 12.53
CA TRP A 84 1.89 15.09 12.36
C TRP A 84 2.43 14.41 13.62
N ILE A 85 3.51 14.94 14.20
CA ILE A 85 4.14 14.41 15.42
C ILE A 85 3.18 14.53 16.60
N GLU A 86 2.50 15.66 16.75
CA GLU A 86 1.49 15.87 17.80
C GLU A 86 0.37 14.82 17.66
N HIS A 87 -0.20 14.69 16.47
CA HIS A 87 -1.26 13.72 16.18
C HIS A 87 -0.82 12.27 16.48
N PHE A 88 0.31 11.82 15.97
CA PHE A 88 0.78 10.44 16.18
C PHE A 88 1.20 10.16 17.62
N SER A 89 1.74 11.16 18.33
CA SER A 89 2.07 11.05 19.75
C SER A 89 0.81 10.80 20.59
N ASP A 90 -0.30 11.49 20.28
CA ASP A 90 -1.58 11.31 20.97
C ASP A 90 -2.19 9.92 20.71
N GLN A 91 -1.92 9.34 19.53
CA GLN A 91 -2.37 8.01 19.14
C GLN A 91 -1.46 6.86 19.62
N GLY A 92 -0.40 7.16 20.37
CA GLY A 92 0.46 6.14 20.98
C GLY A 92 1.68 5.73 20.15
N TYR A 93 1.99 6.43 19.06
CA TYR A 93 3.16 6.12 18.23
C TYR A 93 4.42 6.81 18.75
N GLN A 94 5.53 6.07 18.81
CA GLN A 94 6.85 6.64 18.97
C GLN A 94 7.33 7.25 17.64
N SER A 95 7.77 8.51 17.67
CA SER A 95 8.26 9.21 16.48
C SER A 95 9.78 9.36 16.50
N LEU A 96 10.44 8.93 15.43
CA LEU A 96 11.87 9.09 15.18
C LEU A 96 12.06 10.19 14.14
N LEU A 97 12.68 11.30 14.54
CA LEU A 97 12.89 12.46 13.68
C LEU A 97 14.34 12.45 13.19
N LEU A 98 14.54 12.02 11.95
CA LEU A 98 15.85 11.88 11.32
C LEU A 98 16.06 13.02 10.33
N ASP A 99 17.00 13.91 10.65
CA ASP A 99 17.44 14.97 9.75
C ASP A 99 18.87 14.70 9.31
N LEU A 100 19.04 14.42 8.02
CA LEU A 100 20.30 13.99 7.43
C LEU A 100 21.16 15.18 7.01
N ASP A 101 22.41 15.17 7.47
CA ASP A 101 23.49 16.07 7.10
C ASP A 101 24.80 15.29 7.10
N PRO A 102 25.15 14.61 5.99
CA PRO A 102 26.31 13.75 5.97
C PRO A 102 27.60 14.53 6.20
N ASP A 103 28.57 13.91 6.88
CA ASP A 103 29.80 14.59 7.30
C ASP A 103 30.66 15.10 6.14
N GLN A 104 30.55 14.46 4.98
CA GLN A 104 31.28 14.83 3.77
C GLN A 104 30.65 16.07 3.12
N PRO A 105 31.43 17.06 2.68
CA PRO A 105 30.88 18.22 1.99
C PRO A 105 30.22 17.79 0.67
N LEU A 106 28.92 18.07 0.53
CA LEU A 106 28.13 17.71 -0.66
C LEU A 106 28.74 18.26 -1.96
N SER A 107 29.47 19.38 -1.90
CA SER A 107 30.18 19.97 -3.05
C SER A 107 31.33 19.14 -3.59
N SER A 108 31.81 18.14 -2.83
CA SER A 108 32.87 17.23 -3.30
C SER A 108 32.34 16.09 -4.18
N LEU A 109 31.02 15.88 -4.19
CA LEU A 109 30.37 14.81 -4.93
C LEU A 109 29.85 15.38 -6.26
N ASN A 110 30.45 14.90 -7.35
CA ASN A 110 30.02 15.27 -8.71
C ASN A 110 28.98 14.30 -9.27
N ASP A 111 28.56 13.29 -8.50
CA ASP A 111 27.69 12.22 -8.97
C ASP A 111 26.49 12.03 -8.02
N SER A 112 25.29 12.11 -8.58
CA SER A 112 24.00 12.01 -7.88
C SER A 112 23.78 10.63 -7.27
N THR A 113 24.23 9.55 -7.92
CA THR A 113 24.08 8.19 -7.38
C THR A 113 24.91 8.01 -6.11
N GLN A 114 26.18 8.44 -6.14
CA GLN A 114 27.05 8.42 -4.95
C GLN A 114 26.52 9.32 -3.84
N LEU A 115 25.88 10.43 -4.19
CA LEU A 115 25.22 11.33 -3.23
C LEU A 115 24.05 10.63 -2.53
N MET A 116 23.22 9.86 -3.25
CA MET A 116 22.15 9.05 -2.64
C MET A 116 22.70 7.92 -1.75
N GLU A 117 23.73 7.20 -2.20
CA GLU A 117 24.40 6.17 -1.39
C GLU A 117 25.00 6.72 -0.08
N LEU A 118 25.53 7.95 -0.14
CA LEU A 118 26.05 8.66 1.03
C LEU A 118 24.94 8.98 2.04
N PHE A 119 23.81 9.54 1.58
CA PHE A 119 22.65 9.82 2.44
C PHE A 119 22.07 8.54 3.03
N GLU A 120 21.96 7.49 2.24
CA GLU A 120 21.51 6.18 2.70
C GLU A 120 22.42 5.67 3.82
N LYS A 121 23.74 5.62 3.57
CA LYS A 121 24.71 5.15 4.57
C LYS A 121 24.65 5.97 5.85
N ASP A 122 24.49 7.28 5.74
CA ASP A 122 24.42 8.18 6.87
C ASP A 122 23.11 7.99 7.69
N ALA A 123 21.97 7.79 7.02
CA ALA A 123 20.72 7.42 7.68
C ALA A 123 20.85 6.12 8.47
N ILE A 124 21.46 5.11 7.83
CA ILE A 124 21.74 3.81 8.42
C ILE A 124 22.63 3.93 9.67
N ASP A 125 23.74 4.65 9.55
CA ASP A 125 24.72 4.77 10.61
C ASP A 125 24.17 5.57 11.79
N THR A 126 23.34 6.60 11.52
CA THR A 126 22.66 7.40 12.53
C THR A 126 21.65 6.57 13.34
N LEU A 127 20.79 5.80 12.66
CA LEU A 127 19.82 4.91 13.32
C LEU A 127 20.50 3.82 14.17
N ARG A 128 21.60 3.25 13.67
CA ARG A 128 22.37 2.23 14.39
C ARG A 128 23.04 2.79 15.64
N GLN A 129 23.62 3.99 15.55
CA GLN A 129 24.34 4.61 16.66
C GLN A 129 23.43 5.04 17.80
N ALA A 130 22.23 5.50 17.49
CA ALA A 130 21.26 5.87 18.50
C ALA A 130 20.74 4.68 19.33
N GLY A 131 21.06 3.44 18.92
CA GLY A 131 20.49 2.23 19.53
C GLY A 131 18.98 2.11 19.29
N GLN A 132 18.43 2.95 18.42
CA GLN A 132 17.01 3.03 18.06
C GLN A 132 16.75 2.20 16.80
N THR A 133 17.42 1.06 16.64
CA THR A 133 17.06 0.13 15.57
C THR A 133 15.82 -0.62 16.07
N PRO A 134 14.61 -0.29 15.58
CA PRO A 134 13.41 -0.92 16.09
C PRO A 134 13.46 -2.43 15.86
N PRO A 135 12.83 -3.23 16.76
CA PRO A 135 12.76 -4.68 16.60
C PRO A 135 12.02 -5.08 15.31
N PHE A 136 11.14 -4.21 14.83
CA PHE A 136 10.37 -4.36 13.59
C PHE A 136 10.72 -3.23 12.61
N PRO A 137 10.64 -3.46 11.29
CA PRO A 137 10.84 -2.40 10.30
C PRO A 137 9.98 -1.17 10.60
N PRO A 138 10.52 0.06 10.58
CA PRO A 138 9.73 1.25 10.86
C PRO A 138 8.76 1.57 9.72
N ILE A 139 7.77 2.41 10.02
CA ILE A 139 6.98 3.13 9.02
C ILE A 139 7.77 4.40 8.66
N MET A 140 8.02 4.67 7.38
CA MET A 140 8.77 5.87 6.98
C MET A 140 7.86 6.91 6.33
N ILE A 141 8.02 8.16 6.74
CA ILE A 141 7.35 9.32 6.13
C ILE A 141 8.44 10.31 5.70
N SER A 142 8.46 10.70 4.43
CA SER A 142 9.40 11.71 3.91
C SER A 142 8.66 12.78 3.12
N LYS A 143 9.21 13.99 3.08
CA LYS A 143 8.60 15.15 2.41
C LYS A 143 9.54 15.77 1.38
N GLY A 144 9.01 16.16 0.22
CA GLY A 144 9.76 16.88 -0.80
C GLY A 144 10.90 16.05 -1.42
N PRO A 145 12.03 16.69 -1.81
CA PRO A 145 13.17 16.00 -2.41
C PRO A 145 13.84 14.96 -1.51
N ALA A 146 13.64 15.02 -0.19
CA ALA A 146 14.11 13.99 0.74
C ALA A 146 13.47 12.62 0.47
N SER A 147 12.36 12.57 -0.27
CA SER A 147 11.73 11.35 -0.77
C SER A 147 12.66 10.50 -1.63
N LEU A 148 13.65 11.08 -2.32
CA LEU A 148 14.65 10.32 -3.09
C LEU A 148 15.56 9.50 -2.18
N VAL A 149 15.88 10.04 -1.01
CA VAL A 149 16.66 9.32 0.00
C VAL A 149 15.83 8.19 0.60
N ALA A 150 14.55 8.42 0.87
CA ALA A 150 13.63 7.39 1.36
C ALA A 150 13.48 6.22 0.35
N GLN A 151 13.32 6.55 -0.93
CA GLN A 151 13.31 5.58 -2.03
C GLN A 151 14.61 4.76 -2.06
N THR A 152 15.77 5.42 -2.05
CA THR A 152 17.08 4.74 -2.04
C THR A 152 17.21 3.82 -0.82
N TYR A 153 16.82 4.29 0.37
CA TYR A 153 16.87 3.52 1.61
C TYR A 153 16.05 2.22 1.54
N VAL A 154 14.86 2.29 0.95
CA VAL A 154 13.95 1.14 0.80
C VAL A 154 14.55 0.02 -0.05
N SER A 155 15.35 0.36 -1.06
CA SER A 155 15.98 -0.65 -1.91
C SER A 155 16.93 -1.58 -1.13
N SER A 156 17.52 -1.07 -0.05
CA SER A 156 18.45 -1.81 0.80
C SER A 156 17.82 -2.39 2.05
N ARG A 157 16.67 -1.87 2.50
CA ARG A 157 16.03 -2.28 3.77
C ARG A 157 14.50 -2.30 3.66
N PRO A 158 13.85 -3.38 4.10
CA PRO A 158 12.41 -3.41 4.14
C PRO A 158 11.88 -2.37 5.14
N LEU A 159 10.75 -1.78 4.81
CA LEU A 159 9.93 -0.96 5.70
C LEU A 159 8.60 -1.66 5.93
N THR A 160 7.90 -1.28 7.00
CA THR A 160 6.52 -1.74 7.22
C THR A 160 5.56 -1.00 6.30
N ALA A 161 5.78 0.29 6.11
CA ALA A 161 5.05 1.13 5.15
C ALA A 161 5.89 2.35 4.77
N LEU A 162 5.64 2.93 3.60
CA LEU A 162 6.29 4.15 3.12
C LEU A 162 5.25 5.17 2.68
N GLN A 163 5.37 6.39 3.19
CA GLN A 163 4.59 7.53 2.72
C GLN A 163 5.48 8.65 2.21
N LEU A 164 5.21 9.11 0.99
CA LEU A 164 5.88 10.21 0.34
C LEU A 164 4.93 11.40 0.25
N ILE A 165 5.29 12.51 0.89
CA ILE A 165 4.53 13.77 0.84
C ILE A 165 5.22 14.71 -0.15
N ASP A 166 4.49 15.17 -1.15
CA ASP A 166 5.00 16.07 -2.19
C ASP A 166 6.32 15.59 -2.82
N PRO A 167 6.45 14.31 -3.25
CA PRO A 167 7.69 13.85 -3.84
C PRO A 167 7.97 14.56 -5.18
N PRO A 168 9.24 14.67 -5.57
CA PRO A 168 9.59 15.24 -6.87
C PRO A 168 8.97 14.41 -7.99
N ILE A 169 8.22 15.07 -8.87
CA ILE A 169 7.48 14.48 -9.98
C ILE A 169 8.36 13.51 -10.81
N ASN A 170 9.55 13.96 -11.19
CA ASN A 170 10.59 13.13 -11.80
C ASN A 170 11.97 13.72 -11.44
N ASN A 171 12.98 12.87 -11.34
CA ASN A 171 14.39 13.26 -11.13
C ASN A 171 14.87 14.25 -12.20
N GLN A 172 14.46 14.09 -13.46
CA GLN A 172 14.82 15.02 -14.53
C GLN A 172 14.20 16.41 -14.31
N TYR A 173 12.93 16.45 -13.89
CA TYR A 173 12.23 17.70 -13.61
C TYR A 173 12.83 18.40 -12.39
N LEU A 174 13.11 17.65 -11.32
CA LEU A 174 13.76 18.16 -10.12
C LEU A 174 15.10 18.81 -10.47
N ARG A 175 15.93 18.15 -11.30
CA ARG A 175 17.22 18.70 -11.73
C ARG A 175 17.07 19.98 -12.57
N LYS A 176 15.99 20.10 -13.35
CA LYS A 176 15.72 21.30 -14.15
C LYS A 176 15.29 22.48 -13.28
N ASP A 177 14.46 22.22 -12.27
CA ASP A 177 13.94 23.25 -11.34
C ASP A 177 15.00 23.64 -10.29
N HIS A 178 15.79 22.66 -9.84
CA HIS A 178 16.80 22.74 -8.77
C HIS A 178 18.10 22.00 -9.16
N PRO A 179 18.92 22.56 -10.07
CA PRO A 179 20.16 21.93 -10.53
C PRO A 179 21.20 21.72 -9.41
N GLU A 180 21.10 22.47 -8.31
CA GLU A 180 21.94 22.36 -7.12
C GLU A 180 21.74 21.06 -6.33
N LEU A 181 20.56 20.42 -6.45
CA LEU A 181 20.25 19.22 -5.68
C LEU A 181 20.85 17.95 -6.30
N LEU A 182 20.92 17.88 -7.63
CA LEU A 182 21.35 16.70 -8.39
C LEU A 182 22.47 17.07 -9.39
N PRO A 183 23.75 16.78 -9.06
CA PRO A 183 24.88 17.05 -9.94
C PRO A 183 24.78 16.37 -11.32
N THR A 184 24.42 15.08 -11.35
CA THR A 184 24.25 14.24 -12.55
C THR A 184 22.80 13.76 -12.71
N GLU A 185 22.49 13.17 -13.87
CA GLU A 185 21.20 12.51 -14.07
C GLU A 185 21.08 11.30 -13.13
N LEU A 186 19.99 11.24 -12.37
CA LEU A 186 19.67 10.13 -11.48
C LEU A 186 18.54 9.30 -12.10
N ALA A 187 18.76 7.99 -12.22
CA ALA A 187 17.74 7.06 -12.70
C ALA A 187 16.50 7.09 -11.79
N GLU A 188 15.32 6.91 -12.38
CA GLU A 188 14.08 6.80 -11.61
C GLU A 188 14.07 5.53 -10.78
N PHE A 189 13.54 5.63 -9.56
CA PHE A 189 13.52 4.56 -8.58
C PHE A 189 12.77 3.32 -9.08
N ASP A 190 13.46 2.18 -9.24
CA ASP A 190 12.97 0.96 -9.91
C ASP A 190 12.60 -0.23 -9.02
N PHE A 191 12.31 0.02 -7.74
CA PHE A 191 12.03 -1.04 -6.79
C PHE A 191 10.54 -1.43 -6.72
N GLU A 192 10.26 -2.72 -6.83
CA GLU A 192 8.94 -3.30 -6.57
C GLU A 192 8.74 -3.46 -5.05
N ALA A 193 8.08 -2.49 -4.41
CA ALA A 193 7.82 -2.54 -2.98
C ALA A 193 6.84 -3.67 -2.61
N THR A 194 7.26 -4.54 -1.70
CA THR A 194 6.42 -5.65 -1.16
C THR A 194 5.53 -5.20 0.00
N PHE A 195 5.51 -3.90 0.30
CA PHE A 195 4.81 -3.31 1.44
C PHE A 195 3.98 -2.10 0.97
N PRO A 196 3.03 -1.61 1.79
CA PRO A 196 2.16 -0.50 1.41
C PRO A 196 2.97 0.79 1.19
N VAL A 197 2.89 1.35 -0.02
CA VAL A 197 3.44 2.66 -0.36
C VAL A 197 2.30 3.64 -0.58
N ARG A 198 2.42 4.89 -0.13
CA ARG A 198 1.43 5.93 -0.38
C ARG A 198 2.12 7.22 -0.83
N VAL A 199 1.59 7.84 -1.88
CA VAL A 199 2.00 9.17 -2.32
C VAL A 199 0.87 10.12 -2.01
N VAL A 200 1.18 11.24 -1.37
CA VAL A 200 0.21 12.24 -0.94
C VAL A 200 0.69 13.63 -1.34
N TRP A 201 -0.23 14.45 -1.81
CA TRP A 201 0.04 15.81 -2.26
C TRP A 201 -0.62 16.85 -1.36
N SER A 202 0.13 17.88 -1.00
CA SER A 202 -0.43 19.06 -0.37
C SER A 202 -1.14 19.93 -1.41
N GLN A 203 -2.18 20.63 -0.96
CA GLN A 203 -2.92 21.55 -1.83
C GLN A 203 -2.03 22.66 -2.43
N ALA A 204 -0.99 23.08 -1.70
CA ALA A 204 -0.01 24.06 -2.17
C ALA A 204 0.80 23.54 -3.37
N GLU A 205 1.29 22.29 -3.30
CA GLU A 205 2.06 21.71 -4.40
C GLU A 205 1.18 21.44 -5.63
N LEU A 206 -0.07 21.03 -5.44
CA LEU A 206 -1.02 20.86 -6.55
C LEU A 206 -1.30 22.18 -7.28
N GLN A 207 -1.45 23.29 -6.55
CA GLN A 207 -1.60 24.61 -7.14
C GLN A 207 -0.36 24.99 -7.95
N ARG A 208 0.84 24.78 -7.39
CA ARG A 208 2.12 25.01 -8.07
C ARG A 208 2.24 24.21 -9.37
N GLN A 209 1.82 22.94 -9.36
CA GLN A 209 1.80 22.09 -10.56
C GLN A 209 0.83 22.59 -11.62
N GLN A 210 -0.35 23.06 -11.21
CA GLN A 210 -1.35 23.62 -12.12
C GLN A 210 -0.83 24.90 -12.78
N GLU A 211 -0.19 25.79 -12.01
CA GLU A 211 0.42 27.02 -12.53
C GLU A 211 1.55 26.73 -13.52
N LYS A 212 2.40 25.73 -13.22
CA LYS A 212 3.48 25.31 -14.11
C LYS A 212 2.99 24.49 -15.31
N SER A 213 1.69 24.26 -15.44
CA SER A 213 1.06 23.47 -16.51
C SER A 213 1.72 22.11 -16.72
N VAL A 214 2.08 21.44 -15.61
CA VAL A 214 2.75 20.13 -15.68
C VAL A 214 1.79 19.13 -16.33
N PRO A 215 2.16 18.49 -17.45
CA PRO A 215 1.33 17.49 -18.10
C PRO A 215 1.01 16.31 -17.16
N TRP A 216 -0.23 15.82 -17.23
CA TRP A 216 -0.72 14.74 -16.37
C TRP A 216 0.03 13.40 -16.52
N TYR A 217 0.83 13.22 -17.59
CA TYR A 217 1.64 12.02 -17.82
C TYR A 217 3.05 12.12 -17.22
N ASP A 218 3.48 13.32 -16.82
CA ASP A 218 4.80 13.50 -16.19
C ASP A 218 4.78 13.12 -14.70
N VAL A 219 3.63 12.67 -14.20
CA VAL A 219 3.32 12.40 -12.80
C VAL A 219 4.18 11.27 -12.24
N HIS A 220 4.47 11.34 -10.94
CA HIS A 220 5.42 10.48 -10.24
C HIS A 220 5.25 9.00 -10.62
N ARG A 221 6.35 8.32 -10.96
CA ARG A 221 6.35 6.97 -11.56
C ARG A 221 5.52 5.93 -10.79
N ILE A 222 5.59 5.97 -9.46
CA ILE A 222 4.80 5.14 -8.54
C ILE A 222 3.27 5.34 -8.75
N GLU A 223 2.83 6.57 -8.99
CA GLU A 223 1.42 6.83 -9.31
C GLU A 223 1.07 6.31 -10.71
N HIS A 224 1.97 6.49 -11.69
CA HIS A 224 1.77 6.00 -13.05
C HIS A 224 1.62 4.47 -13.09
N GLU A 225 2.47 3.73 -12.38
CA GLU A 225 2.38 2.27 -12.26
C GLU A 225 1.03 1.85 -11.63
N ARG A 226 0.55 2.59 -10.63
CA ARG A 226 -0.76 2.34 -10.00
C ARG A 226 -1.94 2.66 -10.91
N GLU A 227 -1.89 3.75 -11.66
CA GLU A 227 -2.94 4.11 -12.62
C GLU A 227 -3.00 3.10 -13.77
N GLU A 228 -1.84 2.65 -14.27
CA GLU A 228 -1.75 1.58 -15.26
C GLU A 228 -2.31 0.24 -14.73
N GLU A 229 -2.09 -0.06 -13.45
CA GLU A 229 -2.65 -1.25 -12.82
C GLU A 229 -4.17 -1.15 -12.57
N ALA A 230 -4.66 0.04 -12.21
CA ALA A 230 -6.07 0.28 -11.89
C ALA A 230 -6.98 0.47 -13.11
N ASP A 231 -6.43 0.77 -14.29
CA ASP A 231 -7.18 1.08 -15.53
C ASP A 231 -8.26 2.15 -15.30
N GLU A 232 -7.95 3.09 -14.38
CA GLU A 232 -8.72 4.25 -13.93
C GLU A 232 -7.75 5.36 -13.51
N SER A 233 -8.12 6.63 -13.76
CA SER A 233 -7.41 7.77 -13.16
C SER A 233 -7.61 7.69 -11.64
N LEU A 234 -6.55 7.42 -10.89
CA LEU A 234 -6.62 7.39 -9.43
C LEU A 234 -6.86 8.82 -8.94
N ASP A 235 -7.86 9.00 -8.07
CA ASP A 235 -7.97 10.25 -7.34
C ASP A 235 -6.70 10.37 -6.49
N ARG A 236 -5.88 11.39 -6.75
CA ARG A 236 -4.67 11.64 -5.98
C ARG A 236 -5.05 11.76 -4.51
N TYR A 237 -4.25 11.18 -3.62
CA TYR A 237 -4.40 11.45 -2.19
C TYR A 237 -3.96 12.90 -1.95
N THR A 238 -4.87 13.72 -1.47
CA THR A 238 -4.63 15.14 -1.26
C THR A 238 -5.14 15.55 0.11
N PHE A 239 -4.37 16.33 0.84
CA PHE A 239 -4.83 16.97 2.07
C PHE A 239 -4.77 18.49 1.97
N VAL A 240 -5.70 19.13 2.68
CA VAL A 240 -5.78 20.59 2.76
C VAL A 240 -4.95 21.12 3.93
N THR A 241 -5.04 20.46 5.09
CA THR A 241 -4.27 20.81 6.29
C THR A 241 -3.40 19.64 6.73
N ASP A 242 -2.25 19.91 7.36
CA ASP A 242 -1.33 18.88 7.83
C ASP A 242 -2.01 17.98 8.89
N LYS A 243 -2.91 18.51 9.72
CA LYS A 243 -3.78 17.72 10.63
C LYS A 243 -4.67 16.72 9.89
N ASP A 244 -5.36 17.14 8.83
CA ASP A 244 -6.21 16.25 8.04
C ASP A 244 -5.36 15.15 7.38
N GLY A 245 -4.19 15.52 6.86
CA GLY A 245 -3.24 14.58 6.28
C GLY A 245 -2.75 13.54 7.29
N ALA A 246 -2.46 13.95 8.53
CA ALA A 246 -2.04 13.05 9.59
C ALA A 246 -3.17 12.08 9.98
N LYS A 247 -4.40 12.56 10.08
CA LYS A 247 -5.58 11.71 10.35
C LYS A 247 -5.84 10.71 9.23
N GLU A 248 -5.85 11.15 7.99
CA GLU A 248 -6.04 10.27 6.82
C GLU A 248 -4.90 9.25 6.69
N THR A 249 -3.70 9.60 7.17
CA THR A 249 -2.56 8.69 7.24
C THR A 249 -2.75 7.63 8.31
N GLN A 250 -3.22 8.01 9.50
CA GLN A 250 -3.57 7.05 10.53
C GLN A 250 -4.61 6.04 10.03
N GLU A 251 -5.73 6.52 9.47
CA GLU A 251 -6.79 5.65 8.95
C GLU A 251 -6.25 4.66 7.90
N TRP A 252 -5.32 5.11 7.06
CA TRP A 252 -4.63 4.25 6.10
C TRP A 252 -3.71 3.22 6.75
N LEU A 253 -2.90 3.60 7.75
CA LEU A 253 -2.04 2.68 8.48
C LEU A 253 -2.87 1.60 9.19
N GLU A 254 -3.98 2.00 9.79
CA GLU A 254 -4.89 1.08 10.47
C GLU A 254 -5.55 0.09 9.49
N ALA A 255 -5.95 0.55 8.31
CA ALA A 255 -6.60 -0.29 7.29
C ALA A 255 -5.66 -1.22 6.53
N GLU A 256 -4.46 -0.76 6.12
CA GLU A 256 -3.56 -1.50 5.23
C GLU A 256 -2.42 -2.22 5.99
N VAL A 257 -1.96 -1.67 7.11
CA VAL A 257 -0.83 -2.22 7.87
C VAL A 257 -1.30 -3.13 9.00
N GLY A 258 -2.59 -3.09 9.37
CA GLY A 258 -3.18 -4.00 10.36
C GLY A 258 -2.57 -3.84 11.75
N VAL A 259 -2.17 -2.61 12.13
CA VAL A 259 -1.46 -2.28 13.38
C VAL A 259 -2.35 -2.46 14.63
N LEU A 260 -3.54 -3.06 14.49
CA LEU A 260 -4.67 -2.86 15.39
C LEU A 260 -5.29 -4.12 16.00
N GLU A 261 -4.60 -5.26 16.00
CA GLU A 261 -5.05 -6.42 16.78
C GLU A 261 -4.05 -6.80 17.88
N ASP A 262 -4.37 -6.37 19.10
CA ASP A 262 -3.70 -6.81 20.32
C ASP A 262 -3.91 -8.31 20.56
N GLY A 263 -2.80 -9.06 20.53
CA GLY A 263 -2.49 -10.03 21.59
C GLY A 263 -3.42 -11.24 21.81
N THR A 264 -4.26 -11.65 20.86
CA THR A 264 -4.93 -12.96 20.92
C THR A 264 -4.40 -13.87 19.82
N THR A 265 -3.99 -15.07 20.21
CA THR A 265 -3.61 -16.15 19.31
C THR A 265 -4.64 -16.28 18.17
N VAL A 266 -4.20 -16.05 16.94
CA VAL A 266 -5.01 -16.29 15.74
C VAL A 266 -5.29 -17.78 15.63
N THR A 267 -6.39 -18.23 16.24
CA THR A 267 -7.17 -19.33 15.70
C THR A 267 -8.07 -18.75 14.62
N ALA A 268 -7.98 -19.31 13.42
CA ALA A 268 -8.75 -18.91 12.27
C ALA A 268 -10.24 -19.16 12.51
N GLU A 269 -10.95 -18.18 13.06
CA GLU A 269 -12.40 -18.09 13.18
C GLU A 269 -12.68 -16.77 13.90
N ASP A 270 -12.94 -15.69 13.16
CA ASP A 270 -13.83 -14.57 13.52
C ASP A 270 -13.64 -13.41 12.53
N ASP A 271 -14.27 -13.57 11.36
CA ASP A 271 -14.42 -12.52 10.34
C ASP A 271 -15.93 -12.36 10.04
N LEU A 272 -16.70 -12.19 11.11
CA LEU A 272 -18.14 -11.96 11.11
C LEU A 272 -18.49 -11.00 12.24
N GLU A 273 -18.47 -9.70 11.97
CA GLU A 273 -19.50 -8.71 12.36
C GLU A 273 -18.98 -7.28 12.22
N LEU A 274 -19.43 -6.58 11.18
CA LEU A 274 -19.83 -5.16 11.23
C LEU A 274 -20.35 -4.73 9.85
N CYS A 275 -21.64 -4.97 9.65
CA CYS A 275 -22.48 -4.27 8.67
C CYS A 275 -23.84 -4.04 9.34
N GLU A 276 -23.86 -3.21 10.39
CA GLU A 276 -25.08 -2.55 10.83
C GLU A 276 -25.04 -1.12 10.30
N ASP A 277 -25.55 -0.94 9.09
CA ASP A 277 -26.18 0.31 8.70
C ASP A 277 -27.55 -0.04 8.13
N ILE A 278 -28.54 0.29 8.94
CA ILE A 278 -29.98 0.20 8.72
C ILE A 278 -30.34 1.28 7.70
N ASP A 279 -30.74 0.90 6.49
CA ASP A 279 -31.57 1.75 5.64
C ASP A 279 -33.01 1.23 5.73
N GLU A 280 -33.86 2.05 6.34
CA GLU A 280 -35.32 1.96 6.32
C GLU A 280 -35.81 1.74 4.89
N PHE A 281 -36.44 0.58 4.65
CA PHE A 281 -37.24 0.36 3.46
C PHE A 281 -38.69 0.24 3.89
N GLU A 282 -39.47 1.29 3.61
CA GLU A 282 -40.92 1.27 3.66
C GLU A 282 -41.42 0.05 2.87
N SER A 283 -42.12 -0.84 3.58
CA SER A 283 -42.82 -1.97 2.98
C SER A 283 -44.22 -1.51 2.62
N ASP A 284 -44.47 -1.38 1.31
CA ASP A 284 -45.83 -1.36 0.79
C ASP A 284 -46.45 -2.73 1.10
N SER A 285 -47.49 -2.67 1.91
CA SER A 285 -48.38 -3.75 2.29
C SER A 285 -49.27 -4.17 1.13
N ASP A 286 -49.33 -5.47 0.82
CA ASP A 286 -50.50 -6.07 0.17
C ASP A 286 -50.77 -7.48 0.75
N GLU A 287 -51.85 -7.49 1.52
CA GLU A 287 -52.96 -8.46 1.55
C GLU A 287 -52.78 -9.92 2.01
N GLN A 288 -53.61 -10.22 3.02
CA GLN A 288 -53.81 -11.46 3.76
C GLN A 288 -54.56 -12.52 2.94
N ALA A 289 -54.26 -13.80 3.22
CA ALA A 289 -55.28 -14.85 3.25
C ALA A 289 -54.84 -15.98 4.19
N GLU A 290 -55.48 -16.04 5.36
CA GLU A 290 -55.48 -17.22 6.23
C GLU A 290 -56.47 -18.29 5.74
N VAL A 291 -56.15 -19.56 6.00
CA VAL A 291 -57.15 -20.59 6.34
C VAL A 291 -56.50 -21.75 7.13
N ASP A 292 -56.70 -21.69 8.43
CA ASP A 292 -57.15 -22.71 9.39
C ASP A 292 -56.99 -24.24 9.17
N ALA A 293 -56.52 -24.84 10.28
CA ALA A 293 -57.09 -25.97 11.03
C ALA A 293 -56.82 -27.45 10.65
N SER A 294 -56.07 -28.09 11.58
CA SER A 294 -56.47 -29.28 12.38
C SER A 294 -56.85 -30.60 11.70
N ALA A 295 -56.07 -31.67 11.96
CA ALA A 295 -56.47 -32.77 12.86
C ALA A 295 -55.57 -34.02 12.76
N SER A 296 -55.39 -34.62 13.94
CA SER A 296 -54.75 -35.87 14.36
C SER A 296 -55.03 -37.15 13.55
N SER A 297 -54.05 -38.08 13.48
CA SER A 297 -53.94 -39.24 14.40
C SER A 297 -53.04 -40.37 13.85
N SER A 298 -52.19 -40.90 14.75
CA SER A 298 -51.65 -42.28 14.96
C SER A 298 -51.57 -43.27 13.77
N ILE A 299 -50.53 -44.08 13.57
CA ILE A 299 -50.04 -45.18 14.44
C ILE A 299 -48.63 -45.68 13.99
N SER A 300 -47.75 -45.98 14.98
CA SER A 300 -46.69 -47.05 15.10
C SER A 300 -46.10 -47.74 13.84
N SER A 301 -44.82 -48.10 13.70
CA SER A 301 -43.71 -48.37 14.64
C SER A 301 -42.43 -48.76 13.85
N SER A 302 -41.27 -48.65 14.51
CA SER A 302 -39.95 -49.29 14.25
C SER A 302 -38.77 -48.38 13.81
N THR A 303 -38.11 -47.83 14.83
CA THR A 303 -36.67 -47.86 15.11
C THR A 303 -35.70 -48.27 13.99
N SER A 304 -34.92 -47.31 13.46
CA SER A 304 -33.46 -47.25 13.68
C SER A 304 -32.87 -45.94 13.14
N THR A 305 -32.17 -45.27 14.04
CA THR A 305 -31.46 -43.99 13.97
C THR A 305 -30.37 -43.93 12.90
N SER A 306 -30.45 -42.96 11.97
CA SER A 306 -29.38 -41.98 11.67
C SER A 306 -29.87 -40.93 10.66
N ALA A 307 -29.46 -39.68 10.87
CA ALA A 307 -30.06 -38.46 10.35
C ALA A 307 -29.93 -38.23 8.82
N PRO A 308 -30.89 -37.54 8.17
CA PRO A 308 -30.81 -37.17 6.78
C PRO A 308 -30.06 -35.83 6.61
N SER A 309 -28.89 -35.85 5.98
CA SER A 309 -28.29 -34.62 5.44
C SER A 309 -28.87 -34.33 4.07
N GLN A 310 -29.77 -33.35 3.99
CA GLN A 310 -30.12 -32.69 2.74
C GLN A 310 -29.17 -31.50 2.51
N LYS A 311 -28.25 -31.65 1.57
CA LYS A 311 -27.66 -30.58 0.76
C LYS A 311 -27.47 -31.17 -0.62
N GLY A 312 -28.11 -30.61 -1.64
CA GLY A 312 -28.00 -31.10 -3.01
C GLY A 312 -26.55 -31.07 -3.45
N ASP A 313 -25.97 -32.24 -3.68
CA ASP A 313 -24.65 -32.39 -4.29
C ASP A 313 -24.68 -31.73 -5.66
N LEU A 314 -23.94 -30.64 -5.81
CA LEU A 314 -23.55 -30.12 -7.12
C LEU A 314 -22.63 -31.18 -7.72
N GLU A 315 -23.12 -31.96 -8.68
CA GLU A 315 -22.29 -32.89 -9.45
C GLU A 315 -21.17 -32.10 -10.13
N LEU A 316 -19.96 -32.16 -9.57
CA LEU A 316 -18.79 -31.48 -10.10
C LEU A 316 -18.35 -32.20 -11.39
N PRO A 317 -17.97 -31.46 -12.45
CA PRO A 317 -17.55 -32.07 -13.70
C PRO A 317 -16.34 -33.01 -13.55
N ASP A 318 -16.28 -34.10 -14.32
CA ASP A 318 -15.20 -35.10 -14.26
C ASP A 318 -13.80 -34.50 -14.42
N TRP A 319 -13.65 -33.49 -15.28
CA TRP A 319 -12.38 -32.78 -15.48
C TRP A 319 -11.94 -31.96 -14.26
N PHE A 320 -12.88 -31.51 -13.44
CA PHE A 320 -12.61 -30.75 -12.22
C PHE A 320 -12.07 -31.68 -11.12
N THR A 321 -12.60 -32.90 -11.04
CA THR A 321 -12.19 -33.92 -10.05
C THR A 321 -10.89 -34.64 -10.46
N ALA A 322 -10.62 -34.74 -11.76
CA ALA A 322 -9.43 -35.43 -12.28
C ALA A 322 -8.12 -34.62 -12.19
N GLY A 323 -8.21 -33.29 -12.14
CA GLY A 323 -7.04 -32.40 -12.03
C GLY A 323 -6.89 -31.75 -10.66
N THR A 324 -5.86 -30.92 -10.48
CA THR A 324 -5.57 -30.21 -9.22
C THR A 324 -6.39 -28.92 -9.09
N TYR A 325 -7.68 -28.95 -9.44
CA TYR A 325 -8.54 -27.76 -9.42
C TYR A 325 -9.22 -27.60 -8.06
N ALA A 326 -9.20 -26.39 -7.51
CA ALA A 326 -9.90 -26.05 -6.28
C ALA A 326 -10.61 -24.70 -6.43
N LEU A 327 -11.84 -24.63 -5.93
CA LEU A 327 -12.57 -23.37 -5.80
C LEU A 327 -12.06 -22.63 -4.57
N GLN A 328 -11.71 -21.36 -4.74
CA GLN A 328 -11.37 -20.44 -3.66
C GLN A 328 -12.51 -19.43 -3.50
N PRO A 329 -13.56 -19.73 -2.71
CA PRO A 329 -14.62 -18.77 -2.44
C PRO A 329 -14.04 -17.55 -1.72
N GLY A 330 -14.05 -16.38 -2.36
CA GLY A 330 -13.59 -15.11 -1.79
C GLY A 330 -12.50 -14.40 -2.59
N SER A 331 -11.72 -15.13 -3.41
CA SER A 331 -10.67 -14.51 -4.22
C SER A 331 -11.26 -13.83 -5.47
N ARG A 332 -11.29 -12.49 -5.48
CA ARG A 332 -11.78 -11.70 -6.64
C ARG A 332 -10.88 -11.81 -7.87
N LYS A 333 -9.61 -12.18 -7.70
CA LYS A 333 -8.63 -12.28 -8.78
C LYS A 333 -8.59 -13.70 -9.38
N TYR A 334 -8.50 -14.76 -8.56
CA TYR A 334 -8.36 -16.15 -9.01
C TYR A 334 -9.33 -17.09 -8.28
N PRO A 335 -10.63 -17.06 -8.61
CA PRO A 335 -11.64 -17.83 -7.89
C PRO A 335 -11.51 -19.36 -8.06
N LEU A 336 -10.76 -19.81 -9.07
CA LEU A 336 -10.44 -21.21 -9.32
C LEU A 336 -8.94 -21.36 -9.55
N ILE A 337 -8.31 -22.25 -8.78
CA ILE A 337 -6.89 -22.60 -8.94
C ILE A 337 -6.71 -23.39 -10.23
N LEU A 338 -5.83 -22.91 -11.11
CA LEU A 338 -5.54 -23.54 -12.40
C LEU A 338 -4.35 -24.49 -12.27
N ASP A 339 -4.46 -25.69 -12.83
CA ASP A 339 -3.31 -26.56 -13.06
C ASP A 339 -2.60 -26.14 -14.36
N GLU A 340 -1.30 -25.83 -14.28
CA GLU A 340 -0.53 -25.39 -15.47
C GLU A 340 -0.35 -26.51 -16.50
N ARG A 341 -0.47 -27.78 -16.10
CA ARG A 341 -0.31 -28.93 -17.01
C ARG A 341 -1.44 -29.05 -18.02
N ASP A 342 -2.62 -28.57 -17.65
CA ASP A 342 -3.84 -28.64 -18.45
C ASP A 342 -4.06 -27.37 -19.30
N LEU A 343 -3.08 -26.47 -19.32
CA LEU A 343 -3.12 -25.22 -20.07
C LEU A 343 -2.13 -25.25 -21.23
N ALA A 344 -2.66 -25.10 -22.45
CA ALA A 344 -1.88 -24.88 -23.66
C ALA A 344 -1.83 -23.39 -23.97
N GLU A 345 -0.63 -22.80 -23.88
CA GLU A 345 -0.37 -21.40 -24.16
C GLU A 345 0.15 -21.19 -25.59
N LYS A 346 -0.38 -20.18 -26.30
CA LYS A 346 0.05 -19.80 -27.63
C LYS A 346 0.12 -18.28 -27.77
N PHE A 347 1.21 -17.78 -28.33
CA PHE A 347 1.36 -16.37 -28.68
C PHE A 347 0.93 -16.13 -30.12
N ILE A 348 0.00 -15.20 -30.30
CA ILE A 348 -0.53 -14.80 -31.59
C ILE A 348 -0.24 -13.31 -31.83
N ARG A 349 -0.25 -12.90 -33.10
CA ARG A 349 -0.19 -11.47 -33.45
C ARG A 349 -1.53 -10.83 -33.15
N GLY A 350 -1.50 -9.61 -32.62
CA GLY A 350 -2.73 -8.88 -32.33
C GLY A 350 -3.47 -8.50 -33.61
N SER A 351 -4.79 -8.38 -33.52
CA SER A 351 -5.65 -7.95 -34.63
C SER A 351 -6.46 -6.72 -34.21
N GLY A 352 -6.46 -5.66 -35.01
CA GLY A 352 -7.28 -4.47 -34.76
C GLY A 352 -6.69 -3.17 -35.33
N PRO A 353 -7.42 -2.04 -35.24
CA PRO A 353 -6.92 -0.72 -35.61
C PRO A 353 -5.88 -0.27 -34.57
N GLY A 354 -4.65 -0.74 -34.76
CA GLY A 354 -3.51 -0.52 -33.88
C GLY A 354 -2.27 -0.11 -34.66
N GLY A 355 -1.35 0.61 -34.01
CA GLY A 355 -0.08 1.03 -34.62
C GLY A 355 0.82 -0.13 -35.04
N GLN A 356 1.97 0.19 -35.65
CA GLN A 356 2.90 -0.82 -36.19
C GLN A 356 3.31 -1.92 -35.19
N ALA A 357 3.33 -1.60 -33.90
CA ALA A 357 3.71 -2.53 -32.83
C ALA A 357 2.75 -3.73 -32.71
N ILE A 358 1.43 -3.52 -32.87
CA ILE A 358 0.40 -4.57 -32.67
C ILE A 358 0.47 -5.62 -33.78
N ASN A 359 0.76 -5.20 -35.01
CA ASN A 359 0.83 -6.09 -36.17
C ASN A 359 2.18 -6.84 -36.26
N LYS A 360 3.25 -6.28 -35.69
CA LYS A 360 4.60 -6.85 -35.76
C LYS A 360 4.89 -7.79 -34.58
N LEU A 361 4.46 -7.45 -33.37
CA LEU A 361 4.81 -8.18 -32.16
C LEU A 361 3.72 -9.19 -31.76
N SER A 362 4.12 -10.40 -31.38
CA SER A 362 3.22 -11.46 -30.91
C SER A 362 2.91 -11.31 -29.41
N THR A 363 2.29 -10.18 -29.03
CA THR A 363 1.96 -9.86 -27.64
C THR A 363 0.61 -10.41 -27.19
N ASN A 364 -0.24 -10.84 -28.11
CA ASN A 364 -1.56 -11.39 -27.80
C ASN A 364 -1.40 -12.85 -27.35
N VAL A 365 -1.93 -13.15 -26.16
CA VAL A 365 -1.84 -14.48 -25.53
C VAL A 365 -3.17 -15.20 -25.71
N GLN A 366 -3.11 -16.38 -26.32
CA GLN A 366 -4.21 -17.33 -26.41
C GLN A 366 -3.93 -18.48 -25.44
N LEU A 367 -4.81 -18.66 -24.47
CA LEU A 367 -4.74 -19.74 -23.49
C LEU A 367 -5.89 -20.72 -23.75
N THR A 368 -5.56 -22.01 -23.88
CA THR A 368 -6.54 -23.09 -24.11
C THR A 368 -6.48 -24.07 -22.96
N HIS A 369 -7.62 -24.34 -22.35
CA HIS A 369 -7.75 -25.40 -21.36
C HIS A 369 -8.02 -26.73 -22.06
N ILE A 370 -7.11 -27.68 -21.90
CA ILE A 370 -7.11 -28.95 -22.64
C ILE A 370 -8.35 -29.81 -22.31
N PRO A 371 -8.72 -30.03 -21.03
CA PRO A 371 -9.81 -30.97 -20.74
C PRO A 371 -11.20 -30.41 -21.02
N THR A 372 -11.39 -29.09 -20.99
CA THR A 372 -12.70 -28.46 -21.33
C THR A 372 -12.77 -27.93 -22.75
N GLY A 373 -11.64 -27.80 -23.46
CA GLY A 373 -11.56 -27.15 -24.76
C GLY A 373 -11.80 -25.63 -24.75
N THR A 374 -11.89 -25.01 -23.56
CA THR A 374 -12.17 -23.57 -23.41
C THR A 374 -10.98 -22.73 -23.88
N LYS A 375 -11.23 -21.73 -24.72
CA LYS A 375 -10.21 -20.83 -25.27
C LYS A 375 -10.45 -19.41 -24.81
N VAL A 376 -9.40 -18.77 -24.28
CA VAL A 376 -9.42 -17.37 -23.84
C VAL A 376 -8.28 -16.62 -24.53
N THR A 377 -8.57 -15.44 -25.07
CA THR A 377 -7.57 -14.55 -25.67
C THR A 377 -7.47 -13.24 -24.89
N CYS A 378 -6.25 -12.75 -24.67
CA CYS A 378 -6.00 -11.48 -24.00
C CYS A 378 -5.01 -10.61 -24.80
N GLN A 379 -5.43 -9.37 -25.07
CA GLN A 379 -4.66 -8.34 -25.77
C GLN A 379 -4.99 -6.97 -25.14
N GLU A 380 -4.70 -6.81 -23.86
CA GLU A 380 -4.99 -5.58 -23.11
C GLU A 380 -3.80 -4.62 -23.11
N THR A 381 -2.59 -5.14 -22.89
CA THR A 381 -1.38 -4.33 -22.71
C THR A 381 -0.35 -4.58 -23.82
N ARG A 382 0.65 -3.70 -23.91
CA ARG A 382 1.82 -3.88 -24.78
C ARG A 382 2.79 -4.97 -24.30
N SER A 383 2.71 -5.36 -23.03
CA SER A 383 3.58 -6.37 -22.42
C SER A 383 3.01 -7.77 -22.58
N ARG A 384 3.84 -8.72 -23.03
CA ARG A 384 3.44 -10.12 -23.20
C ARG A 384 3.17 -10.78 -21.84
N ASP A 385 4.00 -10.51 -20.85
CA ASP A 385 3.94 -11.20 -19.56
C ASP A 385 2.73 -10.74 -18.74
N ARG A 386 2.37 -9.44 -18.83
CA ARG A 386 1.12 -8.93 -18.24
C ARG A 386 -0.11 -9.50 -18.93
N ASN A 387 -0.11 -9.62 -20.26
CA ASN A 387 -1.20 -10.27 -20.99
C ASN A 387 -1.31 -11.77 -20.63
N ARG A 388 -0.20 -12.44 -20.30
CA ARG A 388 -0.17 -13.84 -19.85
C ARG A 388 -0.86 -14.00 -18.50
N GLU A 389 -0.57 -13.12 -17.55
CA GLU A 389 -1.22 -13.11 -16.24
C GLU A 389 -2.73 -12.84 -16.36
N LEU A 390 -3.11 -11.81 -17.13
CA LEU A 390 -4.52 -11.47 -17.38
C LEU A 390 -5.28 -12.61 -18.08
N ALA A 391 -4.64 -13.32 -19.00
CA ALA A 391 -5.22 -14.50 -19.65
C ALA A 391 -5.53 -15.62 -18.64
N ARG A 392 -4.62 -15.91 -17.69
CA ARG A 392 -4.86 -16.89 -16.62
C ARG A 392 -5.98 -16.46 -15.70
N ARG A 393 -6.02 -15.17 -15.32
CA ARG A 393 -7.11 -14.60 -14.51
C ARG A 393 -8.47 -14.81 -15.16
N ARG A 394 -8.58 -14.50 -16.46
CA ARG A 394 -9.80 -14.70 -17.25
C ARG A 394 -10.16 -16.17 -17.41
N MET A 395 -9.18 -17.06 -17.57
CA MET A 395 -9.41 -18.51 -17.64
C MET A 395 -9.99 -19.05 -16.33
N SER A 396 -9.43 -18.65 -15.18
CA SER A 396 -9.93 -19.01 -13.84
C SER A 396 -11.41 -18.63 -13.67
N LEU A 397 -11.77 -17.39 -14.00
CA LEU A 397 -13.16 -16.92 -13.98
C LEU A 397 -14.07 -17.70 -14.93
N THR A 398 -13.57 -18.07 -16.11
CA THR A 398 -14.38 -18.80 -17.10
C THR A 398 -14.63 -20.24 -16.67
N LEU A 399 -13.63 -20.91 -16.11
CA LEU A 399 -13.76 -22.27 -15.59
C LEU A 399 -14.64 -22.32 -14.35
N GLU A 400 -14.56 -21.32 -13.45
CA GLU A 400 -15.47 -21.24 -12.31
C GLU A 400 -16.94 -21.20 -12.77
N LYS A 401 -17.25 -20.41 -13.80
CA LYS A 401 -18.61 -20.35 -14.36
C LYS A 401 -19.08 -21.69 -14.91
N LEU A 402 -18.16 -22.45 -15.52
CA LEU A 402 -18.46 -23.79 -16.03
C LEU A 402 -18.74 -24.79 -14.90
N VAL A 403 -18.07 -24.65 -13.75
CA VAL A 403 -18.30 -25.51 -12.58
C VAL A 403 -19.58 -25.13 -11.84
N ARG A 404 -19.88 -23.83 -11.69
CA ARG A 404 -21.04 -23.34 -10.92
C ARG A 404 -22.35 -23.24 -11.74
N GLY A 405 -22.28 -23.34 -13.07
CA GLY A 405 -23.43 -23.25 -13.98
C GLY A 405 -24.08 -21.85 -14.07
N GLU A 406 -25.08 -21.69 -14.96
CA GLU A 406 -25.76 -20.41 -15.24
C GLU A 406 -26.51 -19.80 -14.04
N ARG A 407 -26.88 -20.62 -13.04
CA ARG A 407 -27.61 -20.15 -11.85
C ARG A 407 -26.71 -19.53 -10.78
N GLY A 408 -25.40 -19.77 -10.87
CA GLY A 408 -24.39 -19.28 -9.92
C GLY A 408 -23.68 -18.01 -10.39
N GLY A 409 -24.34 -17.16 -11.20
CA GLY A 409 -23.85 -15.84 -11.57
C GLY A 409 -23.61 -15.00 -10.32
N SER A 410 -22.41 -15.12 -9.77
CA SER A 410 -22.02 -14.59 -8.46
C SER A 410 -22.29 -13.09 -8.37
N ARG A 411 -22.56 -12.59 -7.16
CA ARG A 411 -22.58 -11.14 -6.84
C ARG A 411 -21.43 -10.37 -7.53
N ILE A 412 -20.30 -11.06 -7.74
CA ILE A 412 -19.09 -10.61 -8.44
C ILE A 412 -19.35 -10.29 -9.93
N ASP A 413 -20.05 -11.12 -10.68
CA ASP A 413 -20.37 -10.86 -12.10
C ASP A 413 -21.31 -9.65 -12.23
N ARG A 414 -22.27 -9.52 -11.31
CA ARG A 414 -23.17 -8.35 -11.27
C ARG A 414 -22.41 -7.08 -10.90
N GLN A 415 -21.35 -7.17 -10.09
CA GLN A 415 -20.45 -6.07 -9.76
C GLN A 415 -19.56 -5.70 -10.94
N ILE A 416 -18.94 -6.66 -11.61
CA ILE A 416 -18.11 -6.43 -12.81
C ILE A 416 -18.94 -5.82 -13.96
N GLU A 417 -20.17 -6.31 -14.18
CA GLU A 417 -21.09 -5.76 -15.19
C GLU A 417 -21.56 -4.34 -14.81
N LYS A 418 -21.83 -4.09 -13.52
CA LYS A 418 -22.15 -2.75 -13.01
C LYS A 418 -20.97 -1.79 -13.20
N GLU A 419 -19.74 -2.23 -12.92
CA GLU A 419 -18.52 -1.45 -13.12
C GLU A 419 -18.28 -1.15 -14.60
N ARG A 420 -18.43 -2.14 -15.49
CA ARG A 420 -18.36 -1.93 -16.94
C ARG A 420 -19.38 -0.92 -17.44
N LYS A 421 -20.64 -0.99 -16.95
CA LYS A 421 -21.68 -0.01 -17.28
C LYS A 421 -21.37 1.38 -16.71
N ARG A 422 -20.80 1.47 -15.50
CA ARG A 422 -20.33 2.73 -14.90
C ARG A 422 -19.21 3.36 -15.73
N LYS A 423 -18.18 2.59 -16.12
CA LYS A 423 -17.09 3.04 -17.00
C LYS A 423 -17.62 3.52 -18.36
N MET A 424 -18.53 2.77 -18.98
CA MET A 424 -19.18 3.17 -20.24
C MET A 424 -19.97 4.47 -20.12
N ASN A 425 -20.76 4.63 -19.05
CA ASN A 425 -21.55 5.84 -18.81
C ASN A 425 -20.67 7.06 -18.49
N LYS A 426 -19.58 6.88 -17.73
CA LYS A 426 -18.59 7.93 -17.43
C LYS A 426 -17.91 8.41 -18.72
N LYS A 427 -17.47 7.49 -19.59
CA LYS A 427 -16.88 7.79 -20.90
C LYS A 427 -17.87 8.51 -21.83
N LYS A 428 -19.15 8.09 -21.84
CA LYS A 428 -20.21 8.76 -22.61
C LYS A 428 -20.48 10.19 -22.10
N LYS A 429 -20.51 10.39 -20.77
CA LYS A 429 -20.69 11.71 -20.14
C LYS A 429 -19.51 12.64 -20.45
N GLN A 430 -18.28 12.13 -20.40
CA GLN A 430 -17.07 12.89 -20.74
C GLN A 430 -17.07 13.30 -22.22
N LYS A 431 -17.47 12.40 -23.13
CA LYS A 431 -17.59 12.69 -24.56
C LYS A 431 -18.67 13.74 -24.86
N ARG A 432 -19.79 13.75 -24.11
CA ARG A 432 -20.82 14.80 -24.21
C ARG A 432 -20.28 16.16 -23.76
N ARG A 433 -19.60 16.21 -22.61
CA ARG A 433 -18.97 17.43 -22.08
C ARG A 433 -17.90 18.00 -23.03
N GLN A 434 -17.13 17.15 -23.70
CA GLN A 434 -16.17 17.59 -24.71
C GLN A 434 -16.86 18.15 -25.96
N LYS A 435 -17.99 17.58 -26.37
CA LYS A 435 -18.80 18.11 -27.48
C LYS A 435 -19.45 19.45 -27.14
N GLU A 436 -20.00 19.59 -25.93
CA GLU A 436 -20.60 20.83 -25.44
C GLU A 436 -19.55 21.95 -25.30
N LYS A 437 -18.36 21.64 -24.75
CA LYS A 437 -17.24 22.59 -24.74
C LYS A 437 -16.80 22.99 -26.15
N GLY A 438 -16.79 22.05 -27.10
CA GLY A 438 -16.49 22.36 -28.50
C GLY A 438 -17.52 23.26 -29.17
N GLN A 439 -18.81 23.11 -28.84
CA GLN A 439 -19.88 23.97 -29.35
C GLN A 439 -19.85 25.38 -28.76
N LEU A 440 -19.63 25.52 -27.44
CA LEU A 440 -19.49 26.82 -26.78
C LEU A 440 -18.31 27.64 -27.30
N VAL A 441 -17.20 26.97 -27.64
CA VAL A 441 -16.04 27.64 -28.27
C VAL A 441 -16.35 28.07 -29.72
N GLN A 442 -17.24 27.37 -30.42
CA GLN A 442 -17.64 27.70 -31.78
C GLN A 442 -18.67 28.84 -31.84
N GLU A 443 -19.56 28.94 -30.85
CA GLU A 443 -20.54 30.04 -30.71
C GLU A 443 -19.88 31.34 -30.21
N GLY A 444 -18.92 31.26 -29.29
CA GLY A 444 -18.15 32.43 -28.84
C GLY A 444 -17.27 33.05 -29.95
N ALA A 445 -16.80 32.25 -30.90
CA ALA A 445 -16.01 32.76 -32.04
C ALA A 445 -16.84 33.49 -33.10
N SER A 446 -18.18 33.36 -33.08
CA SER A 446 -19.07 34.08 -34.00
C SER A 446 -19.56 35.45 -33.49
N GLU A 447 -19.44 35.74 -32.19
CA GLU A 447 -19.89 37.01 -31.61
C GLU A 447 -18.81 38.12 -31.65
N ASP A 448 -17.53 37.77 -31.68
CA ASP A 448 -16.42 38.74 -31.74
C ASP A 448 -16.13 39.28 -33.17
N GLY A 449 -16.90 38.86 -34.18
CA GLY A 449 -16.71 39.25 -35.59
C GLY A 449 -17.54 40.44 -36.09
N SER A 450 -18.42 41.02 -35.28
CA SER A 450 -19.41 42.03 -35.75
C SER A 450 -19.21 43.45 -35.20
N THR A 451 -18.00 43.81 -34.75
CA THR A 451 -17.71 45.20 -34.38
C THR A 451 -16.45 45.70 -35.09
N LEU A 452 -16.61 46.06 -36.36
CA LEU A 452 -15.71 46.98 -37.08
C LEU A 452 -16.55 47.97 -37.90
#